data_AF-A0A397BEH7-F1
#
_entry.id   AF-A0A397BEH7-F1
#
_cell.length_a   1.000
_cell.length_b   1.000
_cell.length_c   1.000
_cell.angle_alpha   90.00
_cell.angle_beta   90.00
_cell.angle_gamma   90.00
#
_symmetry.space_group_name_H-M   'P 1'
#
loop_
_entity.id
_entity.type
_entity.pdbx_description
1 polymer ?
#
loop_
_entity_poly.entity_id
_entity_poly.type
_entity_poly.pdbx_seq_one_letter_code
_entity_poly.pdbx_strand_id
1 'polypeptide(L)'
;MDTVFIILGKKWKQLSLLHVYHHFTVWIVYWLVFRVMYDGEIYMTILLNGAIHTIMYMYYFVSAHTKTIWWKQYLTVLQLTQFLTMNVQGFLVLYKSCPTVPLNVSIAYMAYVQSLFWLFVYFFITSYCVQARNKRPASLPDVSKKQA
;
A
#
# COMPACT_ATOMS: atom_id res chain seq x y z
N MET A 1 -10.74 10.94 -0.77
CA MET A 1 -11.52 11.30 0.45
C MET A 1 -10.68 11.13 1.72
N ASP A 2 -9.71 10.22 1.74
CA ASP A 2 -8.83 9.98 2.89
C ASP A 2 -8.12 11.22 3.45
N THR A 3 -7.62 12.12 2.59
CA THR A 3 -6.93 13.35 3.00
C THR A 3 -7.81 14.27 3.84
N VAL A 4 -9.10 14.39 3.54
CA VAL A 4 -10.04 15.27 4.26
C VAL A 4 -10.30 14.74 5.68
N PHE A 5 -10.49 13.43 5.83
CA PHE A 5 -10.70 12.80 7.13
C PHE A 5 -9.44 12.81 8.01
N ILE A 6 -8.24 12.74 7.43
CA ILE A 6 -6.98 12.85 8.17
C ILE A 6 -6.76 14.28 8.69
N ILE A 7 -7.08 15.29 7.86
CA ILE A 7 -7.02 16.71 8.24
C ILE A 7 -8.03 17.02 9.35
N LEU A 8 -9.28 16.56 9.21
CA LEU A 8 -10.30 16.73 10.26
C LEU A 8 -9.95 15.97 11.54
N GLY A 9 -9.37 14.78 11.44
CA GLY A 9 -8.98 13.96 12.59
C GLY A 9 -7.73 14.45 13.34
N LYS A 10 -7.04 15.50 12.85
CA LYS A 10 -5.72 15.97 13.34
C LYS A 10 -4.69 14.84 13.46
N LYS A 11 -4.83 13.76 12.68
CA LYS A 11 -3.92 12.60 12.71
C LYS A 11 -2.76 12.82 11.75
N TRP A 12 -1.96 13.86 12.01
CA TRP A 12 -0.79 14.24 11.20
C TRP A 12 0.24 13.12 11.01
N LYS A 13 0.31 12.17 11.95
CA LYS A 13 1.13 10.95 11.79
C LYS A 13 0.66 9.99 10.69
N GLN A 14 -0.62 10.04 10.30
CA GLN A 14 -1.15 9.26 9.16
C GLN A 14 -1.02 10.01 7.83
N LEU A 15 -0.83 11.33 7.86
CA LEU A 15 -0.57 12.17 6.70
C LEU A 15 0.92 12.11 6.32
N SER A 16 1.43 10.91 6.07
CA SER A 16 2.81 10.73 5.62
C SER A 16 2.95 11.21 4.17
N LEU A 17 4.18 11.61 3.79
CA LEU A 17 4.50 11.93 2.39
C LEU A 17 4.10 10.80 1.44
N LEU A 18 4.16 9.54 1.91
CA LEU A 18 3.68 8.36 1.20
C LEU A 18 2.20 8.47 0.80
N HIS A 19 1.34 8.86 1.74
CA HIS A 19 -0.09 8.97 1.51
C HIS A 19 -0.41 10.05 0.46
N VAL A 20 0.22 11.22 0.58
CA VAL A 20 0.02 12.34 -0.35
C VAL A 20 0.55 11.97 -1.74
N TYR A 21 1.76 11.41 -1.81
CA TYR A 21 2.36 10.96 -3.06
C TYR A 21 1.47 9.92 -3.76
N HIS A 22 1.02 8.89 -3.03
CA HIS A 22 0.13 7.87 -3.56
C HIS A 22 -1.19 8.47 -4.08
N HIS A 23 -1.93 9.21 -3.27
CA HIS A 23 -3.24 9.72 -3.70
C HIS A 23 -3.15 10.72 -4.85
N PHE A 24 -2.12 11.56 -4.88
CA PHE A 24 -1.90 12.51 -5.96
C PHE A 24 -1.52 11.78 -7.26
N THR A 25 -0.59 10.84 -7.18
CA THR A 25 -0.12 10.11 -8.37
C THR A 25 -1.18 9.15 -8.91
N VAL A 26 -1.96 8.49 -8.05
CA VAL A 26 -3.07 7.60 -8.49
C VAL A 26 -4.11 8.39 -9.27
N TRP A 27 -4.42 9.61 -8.81
CA TRP A 27 -5.38 10.48 -9.51
C TRP A 27 -4.88 10.88 -10.90
N ILE A 28 -3.61 11.23 -11.04
CA ILE A 28 -2.99 11.56 -12.33
C ILE A 28 -2.97 10.35 -13.27
N VAL A 29 -2.60 9.18 -12.75
CA VAL A 29 -2.54 7.94 -13.54
C VAL A 29 -3.94 7.54 -14.02
N TYR A 30 -4.95 7.61 -13.16
CA TYR A 30 -6.34 7.33 -13.56
C TYR A 30 -6.85 8.32 -14.61
N TRP A 31 -6.50 9.59 -14.47
CA TRP A 31 -6.87 10.60 -15.45
C TRP A 31 -6.23 10.30 -16.82
N LEU A 32 -4.97 9.88 -16.85
CA LEU A 32 -4.27 9.52 -18.09
C LEU A 32 -4.83 8.23 -18.71
N VAL A 33 -5.12 7.22 -17.90
CA VAL A 33 -5.78 5.97 -18.31
C VAL A 33 -7.13 6.23 -18.95
N PHE A 34 -7.97 7.08 -18.32
CA PHE A 34 -9.29 7.44 -18.83
C PHE A 34 -9.20 8.11 -20.21
N ARG A 35 -8.16 8.91 -20.44
CA ARG A 35 -7.91 9.57 -21.73
C ARG A 35 -7.55 8.59 -22.85
N VAL A 36 -7.04 7.40 -22.52
CA VAL A 36 -6.61 6.38 -23.48
C VAL A 36 -7.67 5.27 -23.66
N MET A 37 -8.81 5.34 -22.95
CA MET A 37 -9.88 4.34 -22.98
C MET A 37 -9.36 2.91 -22.70
N TYR A 38 -8.42 2.80 -21.77
CA TYR A 38 -7.87 1.51 -21.36
C TYR A 38 -8.81 0.88 -20.34
N ASP A 39 -9.78 0.09 -20.81
CA ASP A 39 -10.87 -0.38 -19.94
C ASP A 39 -10.73 -1.85 -19.49
N GLY A 40 -10.18 -2.75 -20.31
CA GLY A 40 -10.30 -4.20 -20.08
C GLY A 40 -9.72 -4.72 -18.74
N GLU A 41 -8.44 -4.45 -18.48
CA GLU A 41 -7.72 -5.00 -17.31
C GLU A 41 -7.96 -4.21 -16.02
N ILE A 42 -8.34 -2.95 -16.15
CA ILE A 42 -8.44 -2.00 -15.03
C ILE A 42 -9.71 -2.24 -14.22
N TYR A 43 -10.79 -2.75 -14.81
CA TYR A 43 -12.03 -3.07 -14.10
C TYR A 43 -11.85 -4.05 -12.93
N MET A 44 -11.07 -5.12 -13.12
CA MET A 44 -10.74 -6.09 -12.07
C MET A 44 -10.00 -5.41 -10.91
N THR A 45 -9.05 -4.54 -11.25
CA THR A 45 -8.28 -3.75 -10.29
C THR A 45 -9.17 -2.77 -9.52
N ILE A 46 -10.12 -2.09 -10.18
CA ILE A 46 -11.06 -1.16 -9.55
C ILE A 46 -11.91 -1.88 -8.52
N LEU A 47 -12.48 -3.03 -8.88
CA LEU A 47 -13.36 -3.80 -8.00
C LEU A 47 -12.61 -4.27 -6.74
N LEU A 48 -11.42 -4.84 -6.91
CA LEU A 48 -10.62 -5.34 -5.79
C LEU A 48 -10.16 -4.20 -4.87
N ASN A 49 -9.72 -3.08 -5.46
CA ASN A 49 -9.36 -1.88 -4.72
C ASN A 49 -10.56 -1.34 -3.94
N GLY A 50 -11.73 -1.23 -4.57
CA GLY A 50 -12.97 -0.80 -3.94
C GLY A 50 -13.34 -1.65 -2.74
N ALA A 51 -13.29 -2.99 -2.87
CA ALA A 51 -13.58 -3.93 -1.79
C ALA A 51 -12.62 -3.76 -0.59
N ILE A 52 -11.31 -3.66 -0.85
CA ILE A 52 -10.31 -3.47 0.21
C ILE A 52 -10.47 -2.10 0.87
N HIS A 53 -10.81 -1.08 0.09
CA HIS A 53 -11.04 0.27 0.60
C HIS A 53 -12.31 0.35 1.45
N THR A 54 -13.36 -0.39 1.11
CA THR A 54 -14.55 -0.57 1.96
C THR A 54 -14.17 -1.17 3.32
N ILE A 55 -13.37 -2.25 3.33
CA ILE A 55 -12.90 -2.89 4.57
C ILE A 55 -12.04 -1.91 5.41
N MET A 56 -11.18 -1.15 4.74
CA MET A 56 -10.31 -0.16 5.37
C MET A 56 -11.10 0.99 6.00
N TYR A 57 -12.14 1.49 5.34
CA TYR A 57 -13.03 2.50 5.92
C TYR A 57 -13.90 1.96 7.05
N MET A 58 -14.37 0.72 6.93
CA MET A 58 -15.09 0.06 8.03
C MET A 58 -14.22 -0.01 9.29
N TYR A 59 -12.92 -0.28 9.14
CA TYR A 59 -11.98 -0.20 10.25
C TYR A 59 -11.89 1.19 10.87
N TYR A 60 -11.83 2.26 10.05
CA TYR A 60 -11.76 3.61 10.59
C TYR A 60 -13.02 3.98 11.38
N PHE A 61 -14.19 3.56 10.91
CA PHE A 61 -15.45 3.74 11.62
C PHE A 61 -15.43 3.04 12.99
N VAL A 62 -15.00 1.78 13.04
CA VAL A 62 -14.88 1.02 14.29
C VAL A 62 -13.80 1.59 15.22
N SER A 63 -12.69 2.08 14.67
CA SER A 63 -11.60 2.73 15.41
C SER A 63 -11.99 4.08 16.02
N ALA A 64 -13.01 4.75 15.50
CA ALA A 64 -13.54 5.95 16.11
C ALA A 64 -14.35 5.63 17.39
N HIS A 65 -14.95 4.43 17.47
CA HIS A 65 -15.75 3.98 18.61
C HIS A 65 -14.98 3.15 19.64
N THR A 66 -13.83 2.57 19.28
CA THR A 66 -13.04 1.69 20.16
C THR A 66 -11.57 2.15 20.27
N LYS A 67 -11.06 2.26 21.52
CA LYS A 67 -9.74 2.87 21.82
C LYS A 67 -8.52 1.99 21.50
N THR A 68 -8.67 0.68 21.37
CA THR A 68 -7.53 -0.25 21.19
C THR A 68 -7.84 -1.30 20.14
N ILE A 69 -7.17 -1.21 19.00
CA ILE A 69 -7.34 -2.18 17.91
C ILE A 69 -6.00 -2.80 17.54
N TRP A 70 -5.88 -4.11 17.77
CA TRP A 70 -4.68 -4.90 17.47
C TRP A 70 -4.53 -5.27 15.99
N TRP A 71 -5.62 -5.29 15.21
CA TRP A 71 -5.61 -5.87 13.86
C TRP A 71 -5.20 -4.88 12.77
N LYS A 72 -4.68 -3.70 13.15
CA LYS A 72 -4.22 -2.67 12.20
C LYS A 72 -3.16 -3.18 11.20
N GLN A 73 -2.39 -4.20 11.60
CA GLN A 73 -1.36 -4.82 10.76
C GLN A 73 -1.97 -5.59 9.60
N TYR A 74 -3.11 -6.26 9.82
CA TYR A 74 -3.80 -7.03 8.77
C TYR A 74 -4.30 -6.13 7.64
N LEU A 75 -4.65 -4.88 7.93
CA LEU A 75 -5.03 -3.92 6.89
C LEU A 75 -3.86 -3.54 6.00
N THR A 76 -2.67 -3.33 6.59
CA THR A 76 -1.47 -3.07 5.79
C THR A 76 -1.07 -4.29 4.96
N VAL A 77 -1.25 -5.50 5.49
CA VAL A 77 -1.02 -6.75 4.75
C VAL A 77 -2.02 -6.89 3.61
N LEU A 78 -3.31 -6.63 3.83
CA LEU A 78 -4.34 -6.67 2.79
C LEU A 78 -4.06 -5.68 1.65
N GLN A 79 -3.66 -4.44 1.98
CA GLN A 79 -3.24 -3.45 0.97
C GLN A 79 -1.99 -3.91 0.21
N LEU A 80 -1.03 -4.56 0.87
CA LEU A 80 0.15 -5.10 0.20
C LEU A 80 -0.20 -6.28 -0.73
N THR A 81 -1.13 -7.15 -0.31
CA THR A 81 -1.64 -8.25 -1.13
C THR A 81 -2.39 -7.72 -2.37
N GLN A 82 -3.14 -6.62 -2.25
CA GLN A 82 -3.72 -5.93 -3.40
C GLN A 82 -2.65 -5.53 -4.42
N PHE A 83 -1.60 -4.83 -3.98
CA PHE A 83 -0.53 -4.42 -4.88
C PHE A 83 0.20 -5.62 -5.51
N LEU A 84 0.36 -6.72 -4.76
CA LEU A 84 0.96 -7.93 -5.30
C LEU A 84 0.10 -8.57 -6.40
N THR A 85 -1.20 -8.70 -6.16
CA THR A 85 -2.15 -9.25 -7.16
C THR A 85 -2.23 -8.38 -8.40
N MET A 86 -2.19 -7.04 -8.25
CA MET A 86 -2.12 -6.09 -9.37
C MET A 86 -0.82 -6.22 -10.18
N ASN A 87 0.33 -6.43 -9.52
CA ASN A 87 1.61 -6.67 -10.20
C ASN A 87 1.59 -8.00 -10.98
N VAL A 88 1.06 -9.07 -10.38
CA VAL A 88 0.95 -10.36 -11.06
C VAL A 88 0.03 -10.27 -12.28
N GLN A 89 -1.12 -9.62 -12.13
CA GLN A 89 -2.05 -9.39 -13.25
C GLN A 89 -1.36 -8.61 -14.38
N GLY A 90 -0.72 -7.48 -14.09
CA GLY A 90 -0.08 -6.69 -15.13
C GLY A 90 1.15 -7.37 -15.76
N PHE A 91 1.87 -8.23 -15.02
CA PHE A 91 2.91 -9.07 -15.60
C PHE A 91 2.34 -10.12 -16.56
N LEU A 92 1.21 -10.74 -16.22
CA LEU A 92 0.52 -11.70 -17.09
C LEU A 92 0.03 -11.04 -18.40
N VAL A 93 -0.43 -9.79 -18.33
CA VAL A 93 -0.85 -9.02 -19.51
C VAL A 93 0.34 -8.74 -20.45
N LEU A 94 1.48 -8.34 -19.88
CA LEU A 94 2.71 -8.15 -20.66
C LEU A 94 3.21 -9.47 -21.27
N TYR A 95 3.18 -10.55 -20.51
CA TYR A 95 3.63 -11.87 -20.98
C TYR A 95 2.75 -12.44 -22.10
N LYS A 96 1.43 -12.27 -22.01
CA LYS A 96 0.47 -12.74 -23.02
C LYS A 96 0.45 -11.86 -24.29
N SER A 97 1.11 -10.70 -24.30
CA SER A 97 1.21 -9.79 -25.45
C SER A 97 -0.13 -9.59 -26.16
N CYS A 98 -1.16 -9.20 -25.39
CA CYS A 98 -2.49 -8.94 -25.96
C CYS A 98 -2.40 -7.77 -26.98
N PRO A 99 -2.81 -7.97 -28.25
CA PRO A 99 -2.71 -6.94 -29.30
C PRO A 99 -3.57 -5.69 -29.03
N THR A 100 -4.54 -5.80 -28.13
CA THR A 100 -5.56 -4.79 -27.86
C THR A 100 -5.06 -3.61 -27.02
N VAL A 101 -3.84 -3.68 -26.49
CA VAL A 101 -3.31 -2.68 -25.55
C VAL A 101 -1.96 -2.11 -25.99
N PRO A 102 -1.79 -0.77 -26.02
CA PRO A 102 -0.53 -0.14 -26.35
C PRO A 102 0.52 -0.48 -25.28
N LEU A 103 1.51 -1.29 -25.67
CA LEU A 103 2.54 -1.84 -24.78
C LEU A 103 3.21 -0.78 -23.89
N ASN A 104 3.45 0.42 -24.42
CA ASN A 104 4.07 1.53 -23.69
C ASN A 104 3.25 1.97 -22.47
N VAL A 105 1.92 1.94 -22.56
CA VAL A 105 1.01 2.32 -21.47
C VAL A 105 1.00 1.24 -20.40
N SER A 106 0.97 -0.03 -20.79
CA SER A 106 1.03 -1.16 -19.85
C SER A 106 2.37 -1.24 -19.12
N ILE A 107 3.50 -0.96 -19.81
CA ILE A 107 4.83 -0.88 -19.17
C ILE A 107 4.90 0.29 -18.19
N ALA A 108 4.44 1.48 -18.58
CA ALA A 108 4.42 2.66 -17.71
C ALA A 108 3.54 2.44 -16.46
N TYR A 109 2.38 1.82 -16.64
CA TYR A 109 1.50 1.43 -15.54
C TYR A 109 2.16 0.41 -14.60
N MET A 110 2.83 -0.61 -15.14
CA MET A 110 3.55 -1.60 -14.35
C MET A 110 4.70 -0.99 -13.54
N ALA A 111 5.50 -0.11 -14.16
CA ALA A 111 6.56 0.61 -13.46
C ALA A 111 6.00 1.46 -12.29
N TYR A 112 4.85 2.10 -12.51
CA TYR A 112 4.17 2.87 -11.47
C TYR A 112 3.67 1.99 -10.31
N VAL A 113 2.94 0.91 -10.59
CA VAL A 113 2.43 -0.02 -9.57
C VAL A 113 3.58 -0.65 -8.78
N GLN A 114 4.69 -0.99 -9.45
CA GLN A 114 5.90 -1.51 -8.80
C GLN A 114 6.56 -0.48 -7.87
N SER A 115 6.58 0.79 -8.26
CA SER A 115 7.12 1.88 -7.42
C SER A 115 6.32 2.05 -6.11
N LEU A 116 4.98 1.97 -6.20
CA LEU A 116 4.10 2.04 -5.04
C LEU A 116 4.25 0.83 -4.11
N PHE A 117 4.40 -0.36 -4.69
CA PHE A 117 4.65 -1.59 -3.92
C PHE A 117 5.92 -1.46 -3.07
N TRP A 118 7.04 -1.03 -3.67
CA TRP A 118 8.30 -0.83 -2.94
C TRP A 118 8.16 0.19 -1.81
N LEU A 119 7.41 1.25 -2.05
CA LEU A 119 7.19 2.30 -1.07
C LEU A 119 6.33 1.81 0.10
N PHE A 120 5.33 0.96 -0.17
CA PHE A 120 4.54 0.29 0.87
C PHE A 120 5.34 -0.77 1.64
N VAL A 121 6.20 -1.53 0.97
CA VAL A 121 7.13 -2.47 1.62
C VAL A 121 8.09 -1.72 2.54
N TYR A 122 8.68 -0.61 2.07
CA TYR A 122 9.55 0.23 2.88
C TYR A 122 8.83 0.76 4.13
N PHE A 123 7.59 1.23 3.97
CA PHE A 123 6.76 1.65 5.09
C PHE A 123 6.44 0.52 6.06
N PHE A 124 6.14 -0.68 5.55
CA PHE A 124 5.85 -1.86 6.36
C PHE A 124 7.06 -2.29 7.20
N ILE A 125 8.23 -2.40 6.57
CA ILE A 125 9.49 -2.76 7.26
C ILE A 125 9.81 -1.71 8.32
N THR A 126 9.72 -0.43 7.99
CA THR A 126 10.04 0.66 8.93
C THR A 126 9.06 0.72 10.10
N SER A 127 7.76 0.55 9.84
CA SER A 127 6.71 0.68 10.86
C SER A 127 6.53 -0.55 11.72
N TYR A 128 6.79 -1.75 11.19
CA TYR A 128 6.53 -3.01 11.88
C TYR A 128 7.79 -3.79 12.23
N CYS A 129 8.79 -3.89 11.35
CA CYS A 129 10.02 -4.64 11.65
C CYS A 129 11.03 -3.80 12.45
N VAL A 130 11.30 -2.56 12.03
CA VAL A 130 12.29 -1.68 12.68
C VAL A 130 11.78 -1.16 14.03
N GLN A 131 10.51 -0.75 14.13
CA GLN A 131 9.93 -0.36 15.42
C GLN A 131 9.79 -1.55 16.39
N ALA A 132 9.50 -2.77 15.92
CA ALA A 132 9.52 -3.95 16.78
C ALA A 132 10.94 -4.25 17.30
N ARG A 133 11.96 -4.06 16.45
CA ARG A 133 13.37 -4.21 16.83
C ARG A 133 13.80 -3.17 17.87
N ASN A 134 13.40 -1.90 17.73
CA ASN A 134 13.70 -0.85 18.71
C ASN A 134 12.92 -0.99 20.03
N LYS A 135 11.83 -1.76 20.05
CA LYS A 135 11.09 -2.11 21.27
C LYS A 135 11.64 -3.34 21.98
N ARG A 136 12.49 -4.16 21.34
CA ARG A 136 13.30 -5.13 22.09
C ARG A 136 14.36 -4.36 22.86
N PRO A 137 14.36 -4.37 24.20
CA PRO A 137 15.54 -3.91 24.92
C PRO A 137 16.72 -4.74 24.41
N ALA A 138 17.81 -4.06 24.06
CA ALA A 138 19.08 -4.70 23.79
C ALA A 138 19.51 -5.42 25.07
N SER A 139 19.17 -6.69 25.20
CA SER A 139 19.66 -7.55 26.26
C SER A 139 20.10 -8.86 25.63
N LEU A 140 21.42 -9.01 25.49
CA LEU A 140 22.18 -9.83 26.43
C LEU A 140 23.55 -9.16 26.62
N PRO A 141 23.99 -8.86 27.85
CA PRO A 141 25.39 -8.54 28.11
C PRO A 141 26.23 -9.78 27.79
N ASP A 142 27.36 -9.55 27.15
CA ASP A 142 28.39 -10.56 26.88
C ASP A 142 28.87 -11.18 28.20
N VAL A 143 28.37 -12.38 28.52
CA VAL A 143 28.84 -13.21 29.63
C VAL A 143 30.09 -13.97 29.17
N SER A 144 31.16 -13.26 28.82
CA SER A 144 32.47 -13.84 28.50
C SER A 144 33.62 -13.28 29.36
N LYS A 145 33.34 -12.49 30.39
CA LYS A 145 34.35 -12.02 31.35
C LYS A 145 34.00 -12.41 32.78
N LYS A 146 34.07 -13.71 33.10
CA LYS A 146 34.22 -14.22 34.48
C LYS A 146 34.58 -15.71 34.45
N GLN A 147 35.88 -15.98 34.32
CA GLN A 147 36.62 -17.23 34.59
C GLN A 147 38.01 -16.99 33.94
N ALA A 148 39.16 -17.13 34.57
CA ALA A 148 39.61 -17.27 35.94
C ALA A 148 41.03 -16.68 35.97
#